data_AF-A0A8J7DN25-F1
#
_entry.id   AF-A0A8J7DN25-F1
#
_cell.length_a   1.000
_cell.length_b   1.000
_cell.length_c   1.000
_cell.angle_alpha   90.00
_cell.angle_beta   90.00
_cell.angle_gamma   90.00
#
_symmetry.space_group_name_H-M   'P 1'
#
loop_
_entity.id
_entity.type
_entity.pdbx_description
1 polymer ?
#
loop_
_entity_poly.entity_id
_entity_poly.type
_entity_poly.pdbx_seq_one_letter_code
_entity_poly.pdbx_strand_id
1 'polypeptide(L)'
;MAAAAQTPPQTMKWASAISTQPSLEAAVQEVASQAISQLGEEPDLAMVFVSTAFASEYARLLPLLRQQIQTSPIVGCSGSGVIGMQPVQTPLEAEDQPALSLSLAVLPGVEVTPFHLTGEALPDLDSP
;
A
#
# COMPACT_ATOMS: atom_id res chain seq x y z
N MET A 1 15.34 -25.29 33.71
CA MET A 1 15.19 -24.06 32.91
C MET A 1 15.14 -24.47 31.45
N ALA A 2 13.97 -24.37 30.81
CA ALA A 2 13.86 -24.65 29.39
C ALA A 2 14.48 -23.47 28.61
N ALA A 3 15.42 -23.78 27.71
CA ALA A 3 15.96 -22.79 26.79
C ALA A 3 14.79 -22.26 25.94
N ALA A 4 14.62 -20.95 25.88
CA ALA A 4 13.72 -20.33 24.92
C ALA A 4 14.22 -20.73 23.51
N ALA A 5 13.37 -21.42 22.75
CA ALA A 5 13.65 -21.71 21.35
C ALA A 5 13.89 -20.38 20.63
N GLN A 6 15.07 -20.21 20.05
CA GLN A 6 15.40 -19.04 19.25
C GLN A 6 14.56 -19.13 17.96
N THR A 7 13.51 -18.31 17.84
CA THR A 7 12.79 -18.13 16.57
C THR A 7 13.82 -17.68 15.52
N PRO A 8 13.92 -18.34 14.36
CA PRO A 8 14.82 -17.90 13.31
C PRO A 8 14.50 -16.45 12.92
N PRO A 9 15.50 -15.62 12.58
CA PRO A 9 15.25 -14.24 12.15
C PRO A 9 14.31 -14.27 10.94
N GLN A 10 13.12 -13.70 11.09
CA GLN A 10 12.20 -13.52 9.99
C GLN A 10 12.73 -12.41 9.07
N THR A 11 12.78 -12.67 7.77
CA THR A 11 13.25 -11.69 6.77
C THR A 11 12.13 -10.74 6.40
N MET A 12 12.44 -9.46 6.24
CA MET A 12 11.52 -8.47 5.68
C MET A 12 11.03 -8.89 4.29
N LYS A 13 9.73 -8.74 4.02
CA LYS A 13 9.12 -9.07 2.72
C LYS A 13 8.35 -7.90 2.17
N TRP A 14 8.34 -7.77 0.84
CA TRP A 14 7.58 -6.78 0.11
C TRP A 14 6.86 -7.45 -1.06
N ALA A 15 5.61 -7.04 -1.27
CA ALA A 15 4.83 -7.42 -2.43
C ALA A 15 4.18 -6.16 -3.02
N SER A 16 4.09 -6.08 -4.34
CA SER A 16 3.45 -4.95 -5.00
C SER A 16 2.63 -5.42 -6.19
N ALA A 17 1.51 -4.74 -6.42
CA ALA A 17 0.65 -4.96 -7.57
C ALA A 17 0.17 -3.61 -8.14
N ILE A 18 -0.19 -3.61 -9.41
CA ILE A 18 -0.89 -2.50 -10.07
C ILE A 18 -2.05 -3.04 -10.89
N SER A 19 -3.19 -2.35 -10.83
CA SER A 19 -4.37 -2.59 -11.65
C SER A 19 -4.65 -1.37 -12.51
N THR A 20 -5.10 -1.61 -13.75
CA THR A 20 -5.65 -0.59 -14.64
C THR A 20 -7.12 -0.84 -14.95
N GLN A 21 -7.82 -1.57 -14.07
CA GLN A 21 -9.26 -1.81 -14.22
C GLN A 21 -10.04 -0.50 -14.12
N PRO A 22 -11.09 -0.29 -14.93
CA PRO A 22 -11.86 0.94 -14.90
C PRO A 22 -12.80 1.06 -13.70
N SER A 23 -13.08 -0.05 -13.00
CA SER A 23 -13.89 -0.06 -11.78
C SER A 23 -12.98 -0.05 -10.56
N LEU A 24 -13.19 0.88 -9.63
CA LEU A 24 -12.42 0.98 -8.40
C LEU A 24 -12.48 -0.33 -7.58
N GLU A 25 -13.66 -0.94 -7.51
CA GLU A 25 -13.87 -2.19 -6.77
C GLU A 25 -13.09 -3.36 -7.38
N ALA A 26 -13.12 -3.48 -8.71
CA ALA A 26 -12.33 -4.48 -9.43
C ALA A 26 -10.82 -4.21 -9.28
N ALA A 27 -10.40 -2.95 -9.33
CA ALA A 27 -9.00 -2.57 -9.17
C ALA A 27 -8.48 -2.92 -7.77
N VAL A 28 -9.25 -2.59 -6.72
CA VAL A 28 -8.92 -2.94 -5.32
C VAL A 28 -8.85 -4.45 -5.15
N GLN A 29 -9.82 -5.20 -5.65
CA GLN A 29 -9.83 -6.65 -5.55
C GLN A 29 -8.62 -7.28 -6.26
N GLU A 30 -8.29 -6.80 -7.46
CA GLU A 30 -7.15 -7.29 -8.24
C GLU A 30 -5.82 -7.04 -7.51
N VAL A 31 -5.54 -5.80 -7.09
CA VAL A 31 -4.26 -5.52 -6.44
C VAL A 31 -4.14 -6.20 -5.09
N ALA A 32 -5.23 -6.28 -4.31
CA ALA A 32 -5.19 -6.89 -2.99
C ALA A 32 -4.95 -8.40 -3.12
N SER A 33 -5.69 -9.08 -4.01
CA SER A 33 -5.49 -10.50 -4.26
C SER A 33 -4.06 -10.80 -4.73
N GLN A 34 -3.51 -10.00 -5.65
CA GLN A 34 -2.16 -10.22 -6.15
C GLN A 34 -1.10 -9.94 -5.08
N ALA A 35 -1.19 -8.82 -4.36
CA ALA A 35 -0.20 -8.44 -3.37
C ALA A 35 -0.22 -9.39 -2.16
N ILE A 36 -1.40 -9.78 -1.65
CA ILE A 36 -1.52 -10.76 -0.54
C ILE A 36 -0.95 -12.11 -0.96
N SER A 37 -1.28 -12.60 -2.16
CA SER A 37 -0.76 -13.88 -2.65
C SER A 37 0.77 -13.87 -2.80
N GLN A 38 1.35 -12.75 -3.23
CA GLN A 38 2.81 -12.61 -3.37
C GLN A 38 3.51 -12.48 -2.00
N LEU A 39 2.89 -11.79 -1.04
CA LEU A 39 3.45 -11.59 0.29
C LEU A 39 3.47 -12.90 1.08
N GLY A 40 2.38 -13.68 0.99
CA GLY A 40 2.22 -14.98 1.63
C GLY A 40 2.06 -14.95 3.15
N GLU A 41 1.97 -13.75 3.74
CA GLU A 41 1.88 -13.49 5.18
C GLU A 41 0.99 -12.26 5.42
N GLU A 42 0.56 -12.03 6.67
CA GLU A 42 -0.23 -10.86 7.03
C GLU A 42 0.67 -9.60 7.04
N PRO A 43 0.31 -8.53 6.32
CA PRO A 43 1.17 -7.35 6.25
C PRO A 43 1.12 -6.53 7.54
N ASP A 44 2.22 -5.84 7.84
CA ASP A 44 2.36 -4.83 8.90
C ASP A 44 2.11 -3.40 8.39
N LEU A 45 2.23 -3.20 7.07
CA LEU A 45 2.08 -1.90 6.41
C LEU A 45 1.47 -2.09 5.01
N ALA A 46 0.54 -1.20 4.65
CA ALA A 46 0.06 -1.05 3.29
C ALA A 46 0.29 0.37 2.76
N MET A 47 0.76 0.45 1.52
CA MET A 47 0.92 1.69 0.78
C MET A 47 0.05 1.65 -0.47
N VAL A 48 -0.82 2.65 -0.65
CA VAL A 48 -1.72 2.73 -1.81
C VAL A 48 -1.52 4.02 -2.60
N PHE A 49 -1.46 3.89 -3.92
CA PHE A 49 -1.43 5.01 -4.85
C PHE A 49 -2.58 4.89 -5.83
N VAL A 50 -3.41 5.92 -5.93
CA VAL A 50 -4.65 5.89 -6.73
C VAL A 50 -4.67 7.02 -7.75
N SER A 51 -5.03 6.70 -8.99
CA SER A 51 -5.16 7.68 -10.06
C SER A 51 -6.26 8.70 -9.76
N THR A 52 -6.07 9.94 -10.23
CA THR A 52 -7.11 10.98 -10.26
C THR A 52 -8.34 10.58 -11.09
N ALA A 53 -8.22 9.58 -11.96
CA ALA A 53 -9.36 9.00 -12.67
C ALA A 53 -10.46 8.46 -11.73
N PHE A 54 -10.11 8.09 -10.49
CA PHE A 54 -11.06 7.62 -9.47
C PHE A 54 -11.53 8.71 -8.49
N ALA A 55 -11.28 10.00 -8.77
CA ALA A 55 -11.52 11.09 -7.81
C ALA A 55 -12.94 11.14 -7.23
N SER A 56 -13.96 10.84 -8.04
CA SER A 56 -15.36 10.78 -7.59
C SER A 56 -15.65 9.63 -6.62
N GLU A 57 -14.76 8.65 -6.51
CA GLU A 57 -14.93 7.42 -5.75
C GLU A 57 -14.01 7.29 -4.54
N TYR A 58 -13.14 8.28 -4.26
CA TYR A 58 -12.14 8.19 -3.19
C TYR A 58 -12.71 7.86 -1.81
N ALA A 59 -13.91 8.34 -1.50
CA ALA A 59 -14.60 8.01 -0.25
C ALA A 59 -14.85 6.49 -0.09
N ARG A 60 -14.88 5.73 -1.17
CA ARG A 60 -15.07 4.27 -1.21
C ARG A 60 -13.75 3.49 -1.12
N LEU A 61 -12.61 4.10 -1.45
CA LEU A 61 -11.33 3.39 -1.56
C LEU A 61 -10.90 2.71 -0.25
N LEU A 62 -10.84 3.46 0.86
CA LEU A 62 -10.43 2.90 2.15
C LEU A 62 -11.41 1.82 2.66
N PRO A 63 -12.75 2.02 2.60
CA PRO A 63 -13.70 0.95 2.90
C PRO A 63 -13.46 -0.33 2.09
N LEU A 64 -13.21 -0.22 0.78
CA LEU A 64 -12.94 -1.37 -0.09
C LEU A 64 -11.63 -2.07 0.27
N LEU A 65 -10.55 -1.32 0.51
CA LEU A 65 -9.26 -1.89 0.94
C LEU A 65 -9.38 -2.63 2.28
N ARG A 66 -10.10 -2.06 3.25
CA ARG A 66 -10.34 -2.66 4.57
C ARG A 66 -11.13 -3.97 4.51
N GLN A 67 -11.89 -4.21 3.46
CA GLN A 67 -12.55 -5.50 3.23
C GLN A 67 -11.57 -6.59 2.79
N GLN A 68 -10.46 -6.21 2.15
CA GLN A 68 -9.48 -7.14 1.58
C GLN A 68 -8.24 -7.31 2.47
N ILE A 69 -7.85 -6.27 3.21
CA ILE A 69 -6.58 -6.19 3.95
C ILE A 69 -6.89 -5.78 5.40
N GLN A 70 -6.47 -6.63 6.35
CA GLN A 70 -6.72 -6.41 7.79
C GLN A 70 -5.60 -5.61 8.49
N THR A 71 -4.61 -5.10 7.75
CA THR A 71 -3.48 -4.37 8.32
C THR A 71 -3.81 -2.93 8.72
N SER A 72 -3.03 -2.42 9.66
CA SER A 72 -2.94 -1.02 10.02
C SER A 72 -1.48 -0.70 10.35
N PRO A 73 -0.87 0.33 9.73
CA PRO A 73 -1.51 1.40 8.95
C PRO A 73 -1.64 1.14 7.44
N ILE A 74 -2.58 1.88 6.84
CA ILE A 74 -2.67 2.09 5.39
C ILE A 74 -2.36 3.56 5.12
N VAL A 75 -1.33 3.82 4.33
CA VAL A 75 -0.93 5.18 3.91
C VAL A 75 -0.91 5.29 2.40
N GLY A 76 -1.03 6.50 1.87
CA GLY A 76 -1.10 6.66 0.43
C GLY A 76 -1.43 8.06 -0.02
N CYS A 77 -1.44 8.25 -1.33
CA CYS A 77 -1.90 9.48 -1.96
C CYS A 77 -2.55 9.21 -3.31
N SER A 78 -3.25 10.22 -3.81
CA SER A 78 -3.66 10.27 -5.20
C SER A 78 -2.58 10.92 -6.07
N GLY A 79 -2.60 10.61 -7.36
CA GLY A 79 -1.70 11.22 -8.34
C GLY A 79 -2.23 11.12 -9.77
N SER A 80 -1.70 11.96 -10.66
CA SER A 80 -2.02 11.91 -12.10
C SER A 80 -1.38 10.71 -12.81
N GLY A 81 -0.28 10.20 -12.27
CA GLY A 81 0.36 8.95 -12.66
C GLY A 81 0.45 7.99 -11.48
N VAL A 82 0.35 6.69 -11.76
CA VAL A 82 0.49 5.62 -10.77
C VAL A 82 1.53 4.63 -11.25
N ILE A 83 2.51 4.36 -10.41
CA ILE A 83 3.58 3.38 -10.68
C ILE A 83 3.35 2.15 -9.82
N GLY A 84 3.59 0.97 -10.39
CA GLY A 84 3.60 -0.29 -9.64
C GLY A 84 4.13 -1.46 -10.44
N MET A 85 3.99 -2.66 -9.90
CA MET A 85 4.52 -3.89 -10.50
C MET A 85 3.41 -4.75 -11.09
N GLN A 86 3.60 -5.18 -12.34
CA GLN A 86 2.75 -6.20 -12.96
C GLN A 86 3.18 -7.62 -12.51
N PRO A 87 2.31 -8.64 -12.67
CA PRO A 87 2.61 -10.02 -12.27
C PRO A 87 3.91 -10.62 -12.84
N VAL A 88 4.36 -10.16 -14.02
CA VAL A 88 5.60 -10.64 -14.68
C VAL A 88 6.85 -9.89 -14.16
N GLN A 89 6.75 -9.28 -12.97
CA GLN A 89 7.79 -8.43 -12.37
C GLN A 89 8.29 -7.32 -13.29
N THR A 90 7.41 -6.80 -14.15
CA THR A 90 7.68 -5.64 -14.99
C THR A 90 7.06 -4.39 -14.34
N PRO A 91 7.82 -3.31 -14.17
CA PRO A 91 7.25 -2.05 -13.70
C PRO A 91 6.32 -1.47 -14.77
N LEU A 92 5.23 -0.85 -14.32
CA LEU A 92 4.29 -0.11 -15.15
C LEU A 92 4.07 1.26 -14.52
N GLU A 93 4.16 2.29 -15.37
CA GLU A 93 3.65 3.63 -15.09
C GLU A 93 2.37 3.83 -15.90
N ALA A 94 1.28 4.15 -15.21
CA ALA A 94 -0.02 4.39 -15.80
C ALA A 94 -0.41 5.86 -15.61
N GLU A 95 -0.46 6.61 -16.71
CA GLU A 95 -0.90 8.00 -16.77
C GLU A 95 -2.24 8.12 -17.52
N ASP A 96 -3.00 9.18 -17.21
CA ASP A 96 -4.27 9.56 -17.88
C ASP A 96 -5.32 8.44 -17.98
N GLN A 97 -5.26 7.47 -17.07
CA GLN A 97 -6.17 6.32 -17.05
C GLN A 97 -6.46 5.85 -15.63
N PRO A 98 -7.54 5.07 -15.42
CA PRO A 98 -7.78 4.35 -14.17
C PRO A 98 -6.58 3.50 -13.81
N ALA A 99 -6.02 3.75 -12.63
CA ALA A 99 -4.92 2.98 -12.10
C ALA A 99 -4.92 3.00 -10.58
N LEU A 100 -4.54 1.87 -9.98
CA LEU A 100 -4.38 1.74 -8.54
C LEU A 100 -3.21 0.80 -8.30
N SER A 101 -2.25 1.23 -7.48
CA SER A 101 -1.15 0.39 -7.02
C SER A 101 -1.23 0.19 -5.51
N LEU A 102 -0.87 -1.02 -5.09
CA LEU A 102 -0.77 -1.42 -3.69
C LEU A 102 0.59 -2.07 -3.47
N SER A 103 1.28 -1.63 -2.42
CA SER A 103 2.45 -2.32 -1.88
C SER A 103 2.17 -2.74 -0.43
N LEU A 104 2.54 -3.96 -0.10
CA LEU A 104 2.39 -4.56 1.22
C LEU A 104 3.75 -4.99 1.75
N ALA A 105 3.95 -4.88 3.06
CA ALA A 105 5.20 -5.27 3.70
C ALA A 105 4.98 -6.12 4.96
N VAL A 106 5.89 -7.07 5.18
CA VAL A 106 6.11 -7.73 6.48
C VAL A 106 7.44 -7.22 7.02
N LEU A 107 7.42 -6.66 8.22
CA LEU A 107 8.50 -5.89 8.84
C LEU A 107 8.85 -6.49 10.23
N PRO A 108 9.52 -7.64 10.30
CA PRO A 108 9.80 -8.30 11.57
C PRO A 108 10.66 -7.44 12.50
N GLY A 109 10.20 -7.28 13.75
CA GLY A 109 10.90 -6.48 14.76
C GLY A 109 10.78 -4.96 14.57
N VAL A 110 9.89 -4.50 13.69
CA VAL A 110 9.62 -3.07 13.45
C VAL A 110 8.27 -2.69 14.07
N GLU A 111 8.24 -1.58 14.81
CA GLU A 111 7.01 -0.91 15.22
C GLU A 111 6.65 0.18 14.20
N VAL A 112 5.46 0.12 13.62
CA VAL A 112 5.00 1.10 12.63
C VAL A 112 4.07 2.11 13.31
N THR A 113 4.52 3.36 13.43
CA THR A 113 3.75 4.45 14.05
C THR A 113 3.35 5.49 13.00
N PRO A 114 2.10 5.49 12.49
CA PRO A 114 1.63 6.53 11.59
C PRO A 114 1.45 7.85 12.34
N PHE A 115 1.80 8.96 11.70
CA PHE A 115 1.53 10.31 12.18
C PHE A 115 1.03 11.20 11.04
N HIS A 116 0.33 12.27 11.37
CA HIS A 116 -0.24 13.21 10.42
C HIS A 116 0.34 14.60 10.66
N LEU A 117 0.89 15.21 9.61
CA LEU A 117 1.35 16.58 9.60
C LEU A 117 0.41 17.42 8.74
N THR A 118 -0.05 18.55 9.26
CA THR A 118 -0.74 19.57 8.48
C THR A 118 0.24 20.65 8.06
N GLY A 119 -0.13 21.49 7.08
CA GLY A 119 0.74 22.57 6.61
C GLY A 119 1.20 23.51 7.73
N GLU A 120 0.36 23.73 8.75
CA GLU A 120 0.68 24.56 9.92
C GLU A 120 1.69 23.91 10.88
N ALA A 121 1.87 22.58 10.80
CA ALA A 121 2.81 21.83 11.63
C ALA A 121 4.21 21.73 11.00
N LEU A 122 4.36 22.16 9.75
CA LEU A 122 5.64 22.20 9.06
C LEU A 122 6.39 23.50 9.43
N PRO A 123 7.71 23.45 9.63
CA PRO A 123 8.50 24.67 9.79
C PRO A 123 8.37 25.55 8.54
N ASP A 124 8.37 26.87 8.73
CA ASP A 124 8.43 27.80 7.61
C ASP A 124 9.75 27.56 6.83
N LEU A 125 9.73 27.76 5.51
CA LEU A 125 10.88 27.52 4.61
C LEU A 125 12.12 28.31 5.03
N ASP A 126 11.90 29.43 5.75
CA ASP A 126 12.92 30.33 6.26
C ASP A 126 13.14 30.21 7.79
N SER A 127 12.65 29.15 8.42
CA SER A 127 13.01 28.86 9.82
C SER A 127 14.49 28.46 9.89
N PRO A 128 15.29 29.07 10.81
CA PRO A 128 16.74 28.85 10.89
C PRO A 128 17.13 27.40 11.22
#